data_AF-A0A7Y4ZG53-F1
#
_entry.id   AF-A0A7Y4ZG53-F1
#
_cell.length_a   1.000
_cell.length_b   1.000
_cell.length_c   1.000
_cell.angle_alpha   90.00
_cell.angle_beta   90.00
_cell.angle_gamma   90.00
#
_symmetry.space_group_name_H-M   'P 1'
#
loop_
_entity.id
_entity.type
_entity.pdbx_description
1 polymer ?
#
loop_
_entity_poly.entity_id
_entity_poly.type
_entity_poly.pdbx_seq_one_letter_code
_entity_poly.pdbx_strand_id
1 'polypeptide(L)'
;MTQPPIPPRTPDPEDPLVEQVASAYRPMHPARIAAHPIWHDLSAHGRARAFELATALRKVEAALDPEGLSSTARAVLSRLR
;
A
#
# COMPACT_ATOMS: atom_id res chain seq x y z
N MET A 1 -0.07 20.78 -27.95
CA MET A 1 0.82 19.61 -28.02
C MET A 1 0.00 18.40 -27.62
N THR A 2 -0.28 17.48 -28.54
CA THR A 2 -1.13 16.31 -28.27
C THR A 2 -0.26 15.22 -27.63
N GLN A 3 -0.58 14.81 -26.40
CA GLN A 3 0.11 13.71 -25.75
C GLN A 3 -0.20 12.42 -26.52
N PRO A 4 0.82 11.63 -26.91
CA PRO A 4 0.59 10.37 -27.60
C PRO A 4 -0.21 9.41 -26.69
N PRO A 5 -1.04 8.52 -27.27
CA PRO A 5 -1.80 7.56 -26.51
C PRO A 5 -0.86 6.65 -25.71
N ILE A 6 -1.16 6.46 -24.43
CA ILE A 6 -0.44 5.51 -23.58
C ILE A 6 -0.78 4.11 -24.10
N PRO A 7 0.20 3.29 -24.53
CA PRO A 7 -0.07 1.94 -24.98
C PRO A 7 -0.69 1.13 -23.83
N PRO A 8 -1.61 0.19 -24.12
CA PRO A 8 -2.21 -0.65 -23.08
C PRO A 8 -1.10 -1.42 -22.38
N ARG A 9 -1.03 -1.30 -21.05
CA ARG A 9 -0.15 -2.14 -20.25
C ARG A 9 -0.72 -3.56 -20.26
N THR A 10 0.07 -4.54 -20.70
CA THR A 10 -0.25 -5.94 -20.43
C THR A 10 -0.27 -6.13 -18.90
N PRO A 11 -1.39 -6.56 -18.29
CA PRO A 11 -1.46 -6.74 -16.85
C PRO A 11 -0.39 -7.72 -16.39
N ASP A 12 0.38 -7.32 -15.39
CA ASP A 12 1.30 -8.23 -14.71
C ASP A 12 0.46 -9.08 -13.75
N PRO A 13 0.60 -10.42 -13.76
CA PRO A 13 -0.17 -11.29 -12.87
C PRO A 13 0.01 -10.95 -11.37
N GLU A 14 1.11 -10.30 -10.98
CA GLU A 14 1.33 -9.85 -9.59
C GLU A 14 0.61 -8.53 -9.24
N ASP A 15 0.06 -7.79 -10.21
CA ASP A 15 -0.65 -6.53 -9.98
C ASP A 15 -1.71 -6.60 -8.86
N PRO A 16 -2.68 -7.53 -8.88
CA PRO A 16 -3.68 -7.63 -7.81
C PRO A 16 -3.08 -7.97 -6.45
N LEU A 17 -1.95 -8.69 -6.41
CA LEU A 17 -1.26 -9.02 -5.16
C LEU A 17 -0.52 -7.80 -4.61
N VAL A 18 0.13 -7.04 -5.50
CA VAL A 18 0.81 -5.78 -5.19
C VAL A 18 -0.18 -4.76 -4.62
N GLU A 19 -1.35 -4.60 -5.24
CA GLU A 19 -2.41 -3.70 -4.77
C GLU A 19 -2.90 -4.08 -3.37
N GLN A 20 -3.19 -5.37 -3.14
CA GLN A 20 -3.64 -5.85 -1.83
C GLN A 20 -2.59 -5.61 -0.73
N VAL A 21 -1.32 -5.95 -1.02
CA VAL A 21 -0.22 -5.79 -0.07
C VAL A 21 0.10 -4.32 0.21
N ALA A 22 -0.01 -3.46 -0.80
CA ALA A 22 0.30 -2.03 -0.66
C ALA A 22 -0.71 -1.27 0.23
N SER A 23 -1.92 -1.81 0.41
CA SER A 23 -2.92 -1.22 1.29
C SER A 23 -2.43 -1.11 2.74
N ALA A 24 -2.97 -0.17 3.52
CA ALA A 24 -2.68 -0.05 4.95
C ALA A 24 -3.42 -1.10 5.81
N TYR A 25 -4.41 -1.81 5.25
CA TYR A 25 -5.18 -2.81 5.99
C TYR A 25 -4.36 -4.06 6.28
N ARG A 26 -4.41 -4.54 7.52
CA ARG A 26 -3.84 -5.83 7.94
C ARG A 26 -4.87 -6.54 8.82
N PRO A 27 -5.11 -7.86 8.64
CA PRO A 27 -5.91 -8.62 9.60
C PRO A 27 -5.31 -8.45 11.00
N MET A 28 -6.04 -7.81 11.90
CA MET A 28 -5.55 -7.58 13.26
C MET A 28 -5.63 -8.86 14.09
N HIS A 29 -4.56 -9.18 14.79
CA HIS A 29 -4.55 -10.22 15.82
C HIS A 29 -4.07 -9.60 17.15
N PRO A 30 -4.77 -9.82 18.28
CA PRO A 30 -4.44 -9.15 19.55
C PRO A 30 -3.02 -9.41 20.04
N ALA A 31 -2.47 -10.60 19.78
CA ALA A 31 -1.20 -11.06 20.33
C ALA A 31 -0.02 -11.08 19.34
N ARG A 32 -0.20 -10.66 18.06
CA ARG A 32 0.91 -10.71 17.08
C ARG A 32 0.82 -9.60 16.04
N ILE A 33 1.98 -9.08 15.66
CA ILE A 33 2.12 -8.29 14.44
C ILE A 33 1.92 -9.25 13.27
N ALA A 34 0.88 -9.02 12.47
CA ALA A 34 0.56 -9.84 11.31
C ALA A 34 1.06 -9.14 10.04
N ALA A 35 1.95 -9.81 9.31
CA ALA A 35 2.20 -9.48 7.91
C ALA A 35 0.92 -9.74 7.09
N HIS A 36 0.79 -9.07 5.94
CA HIS A 36 -0.28 -9.40 5.00
C HIS A 36 -0.07 -10.83 4.50
N PRO A 37 -1.08 -11.73 4.49
CA PRO A 37 -0.90 -13.14 4.12
C PRO A 37 -0.28 -13.31 2.73
N ILE A 38 -0.67 -12.46 1.78
CA ILE A 38 -0.19 -12.45 0.39
C ILE A 38 1.28 -11.98 0.25
N TRP A 39 1.89 -11.41 1.30
CA TRP A 39 3.28 -10.93 1.23
C TRP A 39 4.26 -11.99 0.75
N HIS A 40 4.02 -13.24 1.14
CA HIS A 40 4.87 -14.38 0.82
C HIS A 40 4.70 -14.86 -0.62
N ASP A 41 3.57 -14.56 -1.25
CA ASP A 41 3.26 -14.96 -2.63
C ASP A 41 3.86 -14.00 -3.66
N LEU A 42 4.29 -12.80 -3.24
CA LEU A 42 5.00 -11.85 -4.10
C LEU A 42 6.45 -12.25 -4.34
N SER A 43 6.89 -12.11 -5.58
CA SER A 43 8.30 -12.07 -5.95
C SER A 43 9.05 -10.92 -5.25
N ALA A 44 10.38 -10.98 -5.26
CA ALA A 44 11.20 -9.87 -4.75
C ALA A 44 10.91 -8.55 -5.47
N HIS A 45 10.67 -8.60 -6.78
CA HIS A 45 10.28 -7.43 -7.55
C HIS A 45 8.89 -6.92 -7.15
N GLY A 46 7.90 -7.82 -7.04
CA GLY A 46 6.56 -7.49 -6.58
C GLY A 46 6.54 -6.84 -5.19
N ARG A 47 7.36 -7.32 -4.25
CA ARG A 47 7.52 -6.70 -2.93
C ARG A 47 8.06 -5.27 -3.01
N ALA A 48 9.03 -5.01 -3.88
CA ALA A 48 9.53 -3.66 -4.10
C ALA A 48 8.44 -2.75 -4.70
N ARG A 49 7.69 -3.23 -5.70
CA ARG A 49 6.55 -2.48 -6.27
C ARG A 49 5.48 -2.17 -5.23
N ALA A 50 5.16 -3.12 -4.35
CA ALA A 50 4.18 -2.93 -3.28
C ALA A 50 4.64 -1.86 -2.27
N PHE A 51 5.95 -1.80 -1.97
CA PHE A 51 6.51 -0.75 -1.12
C PHE A 51 6.41 0.64 -1.76
N GLU A 52 6.76 0.75 -3.04
CA GLU A 52 6.64 2.01 -3.79
C GLU A 52 5.18 2.49 -3.86
N LEU A 53 4.26 1.58 -4.19
CA LEU A 53 2.83 1.87 -4.22
C LEU A 53 2.31 2.30 -2.85
N ALA A 54 2.66 1.58 -1.77
CA ALA A 54 2.27 1.95 -0.42
C ALA A 54 2.79 3.35 -0.03
N THR A 55 3.99 3.73 -0.46
CA THR A 55 4.56 5.05 -0.21
C THR A 55 3.81 6.15 -0.96
N ALA A 56 3.40 5.89 -2.20
CA ALA A 56 2.52 6.80 -2.94
C ALA A 56 1.15 6.95 -2.28
N LEU A 57 0.53 5.85 -1.87
CA LEU A 57 -0.79 5.85 -1.20
C LEU A 57 -0.78 6.64 0.10
N ARG A 58 0.27 6.52 0.92
CA ARG A 58 0.39 7.29 2.18
C ARG A 58 0.39 8.82 1.95
N LYS A 59 0.96 9.29 0.84
CA LYS A 59 0.91 10.72 0.49
C LYS A 59 -0.51 11.16 0.17
N VAL A 60 -1.27 10.32 -0.53
CA VAL A 60 -2.69 10.57 -0.82
C VAL A 60 -3.51 10.55 0.48
N GLU A 61 -3.30 9.57 1.36
CA GLU A 61 -3.96 9.51 2.66
C GLU A 61 -3.70 10.77 3.49
N ALA A 62 -2.44 11.19 3.60
CA ALA A 62 -2.05 12.40 4.31
C ALA A 62 -2.69 13.66 3.70
N ALA A 63 -2.77 13.76 2.38
CA ALA A 63 -3.39 14.90 1.71
C ALA A 63 -4.92 14.98 1.94
N LEU A 64 -5.57 13.85 2.22
CA LEU A 64 -7.00 13.77 2.53
C LEU A 64 -7.31 13.95 4.02
N ASP A 65 -6.28 14.09 4.84
CA ASP A 65 -6.41 14.19 6.28
C ASP A 65 -6.22 15.63 6.80
N PRO A 66 -7.13 16.17 7.65
CA PRO A 66 -6.96 17.51 8.21
C PRO A 66 -5.66 17.74 8.99
N GLU A 67 -5.09 16.69 9.60
CA GLU A 67 -3.84 16.76 10.36
C GLU A 67 -2.61 16.32 9.53
N GLY A 68 -2.80 16.00 8.24
CA GLY A 68 -1.74 15.51 7.37
C GLY A 68 -1.27 14.09 7.68
N LEU A 69 -2.08 13.28 8.39
CA LEU A 69 -1.72 11.95 8.85
C LEU A 69 -2.23 10.84 7.94
N SER A 70 -1.39 9.84 7.72
CA SER A 70 -1.83 8.57 7.13
C SER A 70 -2.66 7.74 8.13
N SER A 71 -3.44 6.79 7.62
CA SER A 71 -4.16 5.80 8.44
C SER A 71 -3.22 5.04 9.38
N THR A 72 -2.01 4.72 8.91
CA THR A 72 -0.95 4.09 9.72
C THR A 72 -0.49 5.03 10.85
N ALA A 73 -0.23 6.30 10.55
CA ALA A 73 0.19 7.27 11.56
C ALA A 73 -0.86 7.45 12.66
N ARG A 74 -2.14 7.54 12.29
CA ARG A 74 -3.25 7.55 13.26
C ARG A 74 -3.28 6.34 14.17
N ALA A 75 -3.16 5.15 13.61
CA ALA A 75 -3.17 3.90 14.37
C ALA A 75 -1.99 3.80 15.35
N VAL A 76 -0.82 4.33 14.98
CA VAL A 76 0.32 4.41 15.90
C VAL A 76 0.04 5.40 17.03
N LEU A 77 -0.38 6.62 16.68
CA LEU A 77 -0.65 7.67 17.67
C LEU A 77 -1.77 7.29 18.65
N SER A 78 -2.78 6.53 18.21
CA SER A 78 -3.84 6.04 19.09
C SER A 78 -3.36 5.03 20.15
N ARG A 79 -2.16 4.44 19.98
CA ARG A 79 -1.55 3.50 20.95
C ARG A 79 -0.59 4.17 21.93
N LEU A 80 -0.20 5.41 21.66
CA LEU A 80 0.70 6.21 22.50
C LEU A 80 -0.06 7.13 23.46
N ARG A 81 -1.39 7.21 23.32
CA ARG A 81 -2.31 7.87 24.24
C ARG A 81 -2.85 6.86 25.24
#